data_AF-A0A2D6N9T3-F1
#
_entry.id   AF-A0A2D6N9T3-F1
#
_cell.length_a   1.000
_cell.length_b   1.000
_cell.length_c   1.000
_cell.angle_alpha   90.00
_cell.angle_beta   90.00
_cell.angle_gamma   90.00
#
_symmetry.space_group_name_H-M   'P 1'
#
loop_
_entity.id
_entity.type
_entity.pdbx_description
1 polymer ?
#
loop_
_entity_poly.entity_id
_entity_poly.type
_entity_poly.pdbx_seq_one_letter_code
_entity_poly.pdbx_strand_id
1 'polypeptide(L)'
;MNLARSLIVELAIPARFICSDIYELPDVPTGHFDAVNTSYGVLVWLPDLPRWAAVIAHFLKPSGTFYIDDGHPFSHLVDATEEAPQPELADPYFDSEPERCEGGDVCLAELGDARLGGPLAGGLCGQPGHNPGGPPAHAACAGHCPPALRCPHCG
;
A
#
# COMPACT_ATOMS: atom_id res chain seq x y z
N MET A 1 21.94 0.27 -4.54
CA MET A 1 22.91 -0.79 -4.17
C MET A 1 23.97 -0.37 -3.14
N ASN A 2 24.54 0.84 -3.21
CA ASN A 2 25.65 1.25 -2.31
C ASN A 2 25.28 1.24 -0.81
N LEU A 3 24.09 1.73 -0.46
CA LEU A 3 23.59 1.72 0.93
C LEU A 3 23.43 0.29 1.48
N ALA A 4 22.79 -0.60 0.71
CA ALA A 4 22.63 -2.00 1.12
C ALA A 4 23.99 -2.69 1.35
N ARG A 5 24.99 -2.39 0.50
CA ARG A 5 26.35 -2.90 0.64
C ARG A 5 27.09 -2.32 1.86
N SER A 6 26.92 -1.03 2.17
CA SER A 6 27.54 -0.46 3.38
C SER A 6 26.94 -1.06 4.65
N LEU A 7 25.62 -1.27 4.68
CA LEU A 7 24.92 -1.86 5.82
C LEU A 7 25.38 -3.29 6.13
N ILE A 8 25.59 -4.14 5.12
CA ILE A 8 26.07 -5.51 5.41
C ILE A 8 27.49 -5.54 5.95
N VAL A 9 28.33 -4.57 5.58
CA VAL A 9 29.70 -4.44 6.11
C VAL A 9 29.64 -3.99 7.57
N GLU A 10 28.80 -2.99 7.87
CA GLU A 10 28.60 -2.49 9.23
C GLU A 10 28.01 -3.56 10.17
N LEU A 11 27.04 -4.34 9.69
CA LEU A 11 26.35 -5.37 10.46
C LEU A 11 27.02 -6.75 10.39
N ALA A 12 28.13 -6.88 9.65
CA ALA A 12 28.85 -8.13 9.42
C ALA A 12 27.95 -9.30 8.94
N ILE A 13 27.00 -9.01 8.05
CA ILE A 13 26.06 -10.00 7.51
C ILE A 13 26.67 -10.64 6.25
N PRO A 14 26.80 -11.98 6.18
CA PRO A 14 27.35 -12.67 5.02
C PRO A 14 26.32 -12.75 3.89
N ALA A 15 26.03 -11.62 3.25
CA ALA A 15 25.06 -11.50 2.16
C ALA A 15 25.69 -10.96 0.86
N ARG A 16 25.08 -11.29 -0.28
CA ARG A 16 25.47 -10.81 -1.61
C ARG A 16 24.27 -10.18 -2.30
N PHE A 17 24.43 -8.93 -2.75
CA PHE A 17 23.42 -8.23 -3.55
C PHE A 17 23.73 -8.33 -5.04
N ILE A 18 22.74 -8.72 -5.82
CA ILE A 18 22.77 -8.82 -7.28
C ILE A 18 21.70 -7.89 -7.83
N CYS A 19 22.05 -7.10 -8.85
CA CYS A 19 21.11 -6.27 -9.60
C CYS A 19 21.05 -6.87 -10.99
N SER A 20 19.89 -7.40 -11.35
CA SER A 20 19.64 -8.09 -12.61
C SER A 20 18.16 -7.95 -12.92
N ASP A 21 17.83 -7.97 -14.21
CA ASP A 21 16.46 -8.33 -14.61
C ASP A 21 16.17 -9.76 -14.15
N ILE A 22 14.95 -10.03 -13.69
CA ILE A 22 14.57 -11.33 -13.15
C ILE A 22 14.65 -12.44 -14.20
N TYR A 23 14.38 -12.12 -15.45
CA TYR A 23 14.37 -13.08 -16.54
C TYR A 23 15.76 -13.36 -17.12
N GLU A 24 16.75 -12.53 -16.79
CA GLU A 24 18.17 -12.74 -17.06
C GLU A 24 18.89 -13.35 -15.86
N LEU A 25 18.23 -13.40 -14.69
CA LEU A 25 18.82 -13.85 -13.45
C LEU A 25 19.44 -15.25 -13.54
N PRO A 26 18.87 -16.27 -14.22
CA PRO A 26 19.51 -17.60 -14.37
C PRO A 26 20.94 -17.58 -14.93
N ASP A 27 21.32 -16.55 -15.67
CA ASP A 27 22.65 -16.44 -16.28
C ASP A 27 23.66 -15.68 -15.39
N VAL A 28 23.24 -15.14 -14.24
CA VAL A 28 24.07 -14.26 -13.40
C VAL A 28 24.67 -14.96 -12.18
N PRO A 29 23.90 -15.51 -11.22
CA PRO A 29 24.44 -16.35 -10.15
C PRO A 29 24.36 -17.83 -10.50
N THR A 30 25.39 -18.57 -10.15
CA THR A 30 25.35 -20.04 -10.16
C THR A 30 24.94 -20.57 -8.79
N GLY A 31 24.11 -21.62 -8.75
CA GLY A 31 23.81 -22.38 -7.54
C GLY A 31 22.31 -22.58 -7.30
N HIS A 32 22.00 -23.34 -6.26
CA HIS A 32 20.62 -23.60 -5.84
C HIS A 32 20.48 -23.29 -4.35
N PHE A 33 19.29 -22.84 -3.95
CA PHE A 33 18.98 -22.37 -2.62
C PHE A 33 17.94 -23.28 -1.95
N ASP A 34 18.04 -23.38 -0.63
CA ASP A 34 17.07 -24.08 0.20
C ASP A 34 15.77 -23.26 0.34
N ALA A 35 15.86 -21.95 0.19
CA ALA A 35 14.73 -21.04 0.19
C ALA A 35 14.88 -19.96 -0.89
N VAL A 36 13.78 -19.68 -1.58
CA VAL A 36 13.62 -18.53 -2.48
C VAL A 36 12.43 -17.73 -1.98
N ASN A 37 12.52 -16.40 -1.98
CA ASN A 37 11.40 -15.53 -1.65
C ASN A 37 11.14 -14.48 -2.72
N THR A 38 9.89 -14.04 -2.80
CA THR A 38 9.50 -12.79 -3.45
C THR A 38 8.78 -11.93 -2.43
N SER A 39 9.20 -10.66 -2.33
CA SER A 39 8.58 -9.67 -1.45
C SER A 39 7.23 -9.21 -1.99
N TYR A 40 6.51 -8.45 -1.16
CA TYR A 40 5.15 -7.97 -1.45
C TYR A 40 5.03 -7.20 -2.77
N GLY A 41 3.96 -7.51 -3.51
CA GLY A 41 3.47 -6.70 -4.63
C GLY A 41 4.31 -6.82 -5.89
N VAL A 42 5.07 -7.91 -6.04
CA VAL A 42 5.95 -8.14 -7.21
C VAL A 42 5.14 -8.62 -8.42
N LEU A 43 4.10 -9.44 -8.21
CA LEU A 43 3.45 -10.15 -9.32
C LEU A 43 2.77 -9.21 -10.33
N VAL A 44 2.19 -8.10 -9.87
CA VAL A 44 1.47 -7.15 -10.73
C VAL A 44 2.38 -6.46 -11.77
N TRP A 45 3.69 -6.41 -11.51
CA TRP A 45 4.67 -5.78 -12.40
C TRP A 45 5.30 -6.75 -13.40
N LEU A 46 5.03 -8.05 -13.28
CA LEU A 46 5.66 -9.06 -14.11
C LEU A 46 4.83 -9.35 -15.37
N PRO A 47 5.38 -9.10 -16.57
CA PRO A 47 4.64 -9.33 -17.82
C PRO A 47 4.46 -10.81 -18.16
N ASP A 48 5.27 -11.70 -17.58
CA ASP A 48 5.27 -13.14 -17.86
C ASP A 48 5.48 -13.95 -16.57
N LEU A 49 4.37 -14.42 -15.99
CA LEU A 49 4.37 -15.24 -14.78
C LEU A 49 4.93 -16.65 -14.98
N PRO A 50 4.61 -17.40 -16.07
CA PRO A 50 5.23 -18.70 -16.33
C PRO A 50 6.76 -18.62 -16.40
N ARG A 51 7.31 -17.63 -17.10
CA ARG A 51 8.77 -17.44 -17.20
C ARG A 51 9.38 -17.09 -15.84
N TRP A 52 8.70 -16.27 -15.04
CA TRP A 52 9.11 -15.96 -13.67
C TRP A 52 9.11 -17.19 -12.77
N ALA A 53 8.07 -18.02 -12.83
CA ALA A 53 8.00 -19.26 -12.06
C ALA A 53 9.12 -20.23 -12.44
N ALA A 54 9.50 -20.27 -13.72
CA ALA A 54 10.65 -21.05 -14.18
C ALA A 54 11.99 -20.55 -13.59
N VAL A 55 12.16 -19.23 -13.41
CA VAL A 55 13.32 -18.66 -12.73
C VAL A 55 13.38 -19.12 -11.27
N ILE A 56 12.26 -19.09 -10.55
CA ILE A 56 12.21 -19.59 -9.16
C ILE A 56 12.58 -21.07 -9.10
N ALA A 57 11.98 -21.88 -9.97
CA ALA A 57 12.26 -23.32 -10.04
C ALA A 57 13.72 -23.61 -10.39
N HIS A 58 14.35 -22.81 -11.26
CA HIS A 58 15.76 -22.93 -11.59
C HIS A 58 16.67 -22.78 -10.36
N PHE A 59 16.32 -21.86 -9.45
CA PHE A 59 17.14 -21.58 -8.27
C PHE A 59 16.81 -22.45 -7.05
N LEU A 60 15.70 -23.19 -7.04
CA LEU A 60 15.33 -24.05 -5.93
C LEU A 60 16.05 -25.40 -6.00
N LYS A 61 16.52 -25.87 -4.85
CA LYS A 61 16.85 -27.29 -4.67
C LYS A 61 15.56 -28.14 -4.72
N PRO A 62 15.65 -29.45 -5.03
CA PRO A 62 14.47 -30.34 -5.04
C PRO A 62 13.67 -30.38 -3.73
N SER A 63 14.33 -30.13 -2.59
CA SER A 63 13.71 -30.03 -1.26
C SER A 63 13.58 -28.60 -0.74
N GLY A 64 13.82 -27.60 -1.60
CA GLY A 64 13.73 -26.20 -1.23
C GLY A 64 12.29 -25.71 -1.10
N THR A 65 12.11 -24.59 -0.41
CA THR A 65 10.79 -23.96 -0.22
C THR A 65 10.75 -22.59 -0.89
N PHE A 66 9.65 -22.33 -1.61
CA PHE A 66 9.35 -21.01 -2.14
C PHE A 66 8.39 -20.29 -1.19
N TYR A 67 8.78 -19.08 -0.76
CA TYR A 67 7.94 -18.19 0.03
C TYR A 67 7.46 -17.03 -0.84
N ILE A 68 6.14 -16.84 -0.88
CA ILE A 68 5.51 -15.73 -1.57
C ILE A 68 4.53 -15.05 -0.64
N ASP A 69 4.66 -13.73 -0.57
CA ASP A 69 3.68 -12.83 0.01
C ASP A 69 3.32 -11.82 -1.07
N ASP A 70 2.06 -11.85 -1.52
CA ASP A 70 1.58 -11.00 -2.59
C ASP A 70 0.05 -10.82 -2.46
N GLY A 71 -0.44 -9.65 -2.89
CA GLY A 71 -1.84 -9.29 -2.85
C GLY A 71 -2.25 -8.59 -4.13
N HIS A 72 -3.43 -8.93 -4.65
CA HIS A 72 -3.94 -8.29 -5.85
C HIS A 72 -4.38 -6.86 -5.51
N PRO A 73 -3.92 -5.81 -6.23
CA PRO A 73 -4.14 -4.43 -5.82
C PRO A 73 -5.63 -4.02 -5.79
N PHE A 74 -6.48 -4.79 -6.45
CA PHE A 74 -7.94 -4.64 -6.38
C PHE A 74 -8.48 -4.63 -4.95
N SER A 75 -7.85 -5.34 -4.00
CA SER A 75 -8.31 -5.32 -2.60
C SER A 75 -8.19 -3.93 -1.96
N HIS A 76 -7.31 -3.06 -2.48
CA HIS A 76 -7.15 -1.69 -1.97
C HIS A 76 -8.25 -0.74 -2.44
N LEU A 77 -9.03 -1.12 -3.45
CA LEU A 77 -10.11 -0.29 -3.99
C LEU A 77 -11.43 -0.46 -3.23
N VAL A 78 -11.49 -1.43 -2.32
CA VAL A 78 -12.69 -1.73 -1.57
C VAL A 78 -12.70 -0.89 -0.31
N ASP A 79 -13.62 0.07 -0.25
CA ASP A 79 -13.87 0.81 0.99
C ASP A 79 -14.76 -0.05 1.90
N ALA A 80 -14.19 -0.39 3.06
CA ALA A 80 -14.84 -1.21 4.07
C ALA A 80 -14.90 -0.42 5.37
N THR A 81 -15.77 0.57 5.43
CA THR A 81 -16.07 1.28 6.68
C THR A 81 -17.13 0.55 7.50
N GLU A 82 -17.14 0.76 8.82
CA GLU A 82 -18.20 0.22 9.67
C GLU A 82 -19.59 0.82 9.34
N GLU A 83 -19.63 1.98 8.66
CA GLU A 83 -20.86 2.61 8.20
C GLU A 83 -21.39 2.05 6.87
N ALA A 84 -20.56 1.31 6.12
CA ALA A 84 -20.91 0.70 4.84
C ALA A 84 -21.15 -0.82 5.02
N PRO A 85 -22.42 -1.27 5.17
CA PRO A 85 -22.74 -2.69 5.36
C PRO A 85 -22.43 -3.57 4.13
N GLN A 86 -22.06 -2.97 2.99
CA GLN A 86 -21.69 -3.64 1.75
C GLN A 86 -20.40 -3.00 1.23
N PRO A 87 -19.38 -3.80 0.84
CA PRO A 87 -18.15 -3.26 0.28
C PRO A 87 -18.44 -2.55 -1.04
N GLU A 88 -18.05 -1.28 -1.12
CA GLU A 88 -18.17 -0.48 -2.34
C GLU A 88 -16.78 -0.27 -2.96
N LEU A 89 -16.74 -0.22 -4.29
CA LEU A 89 -15.52 0.09 -5.02
C LEU A 89 -15.36 1.61 -5.03
N ALA A 90 -14.43 2.13 -4.23
CA ALA A 90 -14.19 3.56 -4.13
C ALA A 90 -13.47 4.13 -5.36
N ASP A 91 -12.54 3.35 -5.91
CA ASP A 91 -11.60 3.83 -6.93
C ASP A 91 -11.56 2.94 -8.19
N PRO A 92 -11.33 3.53 -9.39
CA PRO A 92 -11.24 2.78 -10.63
C PRO A 92 -9.91 2.03 -10.76
N TYR A 93 -9.97 0.70 -10.89
CA TYR A 93 -8.78 -0.16 -11.00
C TYR A 93 -7.85 0.12 -12.18
N PHE A 94 -8.39 0.56 -13.32
CA PHE A 94 -7.63 0.80 -14.54
C PHE A 94 -7.39 2.28 -14.82
N ASP A 95 -7.24 3.09 -13.77
CA ASP A 95 -6.83 4.47 -13.96
C ASP A 95 -5.42 4.56 -14.56
N SER A 96 -5.22 5.53 -15.45
CA SER A 96 -3.95 5.75 -16.14
C SER A 96 -3.08 6.80 -15.45
N GLU A 97 -3.64 7.53 -14.49
CA GLU A 97 -2.93 8.55 -13.73
C GLU A 97 -2.32 7.95 -12.45
N PRO A 98 -1.09 8.36 -12.07
CA PRO A 98 -0.47 7.89 -10.85
C PRO A 98 -1.22 8.42 -9.63
N GLU A 99 -1.60 7.53 -8.72
CA GLU A 99 -2.14 7.92 -7.42
C GLU A 99 -1.06 8.59 -6.56
N ARG A 100 -1.45 9.67 -5.87
CA ARG A 100 -0.59 10.36 -4.92
C ARG A 100 -0.93 9.91 -3.51
N CYS A 101 -0.05 9.11 -2.92
CA CYS A 101 -0.18 8.66 -1.54
C CYS A 101 0.52 9.65 -0.59
N GLU A 102 -0.22 10.14 0.41
CA GLU A 102 0.33 10.96 1.49
C GLU A 102 0.79 10.04 2.63
N GLY A 103 2.09 9.92 2.89
CA GLY A 103 2.59 9.11 4.01
C GLY A 103 3.98 8.48 3.89
N GLY A 104 4.59 8.44 2.71
CA GLY A 104 5.92 7.83 2.53
C GLY A 104 5.93 6.29 2.52
N ASP A 105 4.77 5.67 2.74
CA ASP A 105 4.56 4.24 2.59
C ASP A 105 4.17 3.89 1.14
N VAL A 106 4.42 2.64 0.75
CA VAL A 106 3.76 2.06 -0.43
C VAL A 106 2.25 2.16 -0.19
N CYS A 107 1.45 2.45 -1.21
CA CYS A 107 -0.03 2.53 -1.15
C CYS A 107 -0.63 1.13 -0.91
N LEU A 108 -0.29 0.59 0.24
CA LEU A 108 -0.53 -0.74 0.71
C LEU A 108 -1.50 -0.51 1.86
N ALA A 109 -2.79 -0.64 1.58
CA ALA A 109 -3.75 -0.66 2.67
C ALA A 109 -3.42 -1.92 3.50
N GLU A 110 -2.88 -1.72 4.70
CA GLU A 110 -2.73 -2.77 5.70
C GLU A 110 -4.15 -3.29 6.02
N LEU A 111 -4.56 -4.38 5.35
CA LEU A 111 -5.78 -5.13 5.67
C LEU A 111 -5.56 -5.88 6.99
N GLY A 112 -5.40 -5.14 8.09
CA GLY A 112 -4.82 -5.68 9.32
C GLY A 112 -5.22 -5.04 10.64
N ASP A 113 -5.87 -3.87 10.68
CA ASP A 113 -6.14 -3.20 11.98
C ASP A 113 -7.63 -3.17 12.40
N ALA A 114 -8.48 -3.94 11.72
CA ALA A 114 -9.83 -4.23 12.20
C ALA A 114 -9.80 -5.34 13.26
N ARG A 115 -9.31 -5.01 14.48
CA ARG A 115 -9.74 -5.53 15.81
C ARG A 115 -8.57 -5.54 16.82
N LEU A 116 -8.35 -4.42 17.50
CA LEU A 116 -8.17 -4.40 18.97
C LEU A 116 -8.66 -3.04 19.49
N GLY A 117 -9.82 -3.04 20.16
CA GLY A 117 -10.38 -1.84 20.76
C GLY A 117 -9.49 -1.27 21.87
N GLY A 118 -9.34 0.06 21.88
CA GLY A 118 -8.77 0.82 22.99
C GLY A 118 -8.36 2.24 22.56
N PRO A 119 -8.75 3.30 23.31
CA PRO A 119 -8.76 4.66 22.78
C PRO A 119 -7.38 5.30 22.91
N LEU A 120 -6.90 5.98 21.88
CA LEU A 120 -5.89 7.02 22.06
C LEU A 120 -6.27 8.28 21.27
N ALA A 121 -6.77 9.22 22.06
CA ALA A 121 -6.86 10.63 21.74
C ALA A 121 -5.50 11.23 21.38
N GLY A 122 -5.54 12.22 20.49
CA GLY A 122 -4.45 13.13 20.15
C GLY A 122 -4.68 13.75 18.77
N GLY A 123 -5.65 14.65 18.58
CA GLY A 123 -5.44 16.09 18.80
C GLY A 123 -4.95 16.76 17.51
N LEU A 124 -5.84 17.01 16.54
CA LEU A 124 -6.43 18.32 16.20
C LEU A 124 -5.44 19.43 15.77
N CYS A 125 -5.57 19.89 14.53
CA CYS A 125 -5.38 21.31 14.19
C CYS A 125 -6.74 21.87 13.76
N GLY A 126 -7.25 22.87 14.49
CA GLY A 126 -8.41 23.68 14.08
C GLY A 126 -9.49 23.96 15.13
N GLN A 127 -9.40 23.40 16.33
CA GLN A 127 -10.39 23.65 17.38
C GLN A 127 -9.87 24.60 18.46
N PRO A 128 -10.65 25.65 18.79
CA PRO A 128 -10.88 26.00 20.18
C PRO A 128 -12.37 25.83 20.51
N GLY A 129 -12.69 24.82 21.33
CA GLY A 129 -13.81 24.91 22.27
C GLY A 129 -13.48 25.95 23.36
N HIS A 130 -14.39 26.51 24.15
CA HIS A 130 -15.78 26.18 24.44
C HIS A 130 -16.43 27.37 25.20
N ASN A 131 -17.76 27.32 25.41
CA ASN A 131 -18.60 28.00 26.44
C ASN A 131 -19.52 29.17 25.95
N PRO A 132 -20.73 29.36 26.55
CA PRO A 132 -21.89 28.46 26.60
C PRO A 132 -23.21 29.19 26.24
N GLY A 133 -24.11 28.57 25.47
CA GLY A 133 -25.50 29.05 25.33
C GLY A 133 -25.91 29.76 24.02
N GLY A 134 -25.21 29.57 22.90
CA GLY A 134 -25.59 30.09 21.57
C GLY A 134 -26.10 29.02 20.59
N PRO A 135 -26.94 29.37 19.59
CA PRO A 135 -27.57 28.40 18.67
C PRO A 135 -26.62 27.84 17.58
N PRO A 136 -26.99 26.73 16.89
CA PRO A 136 -26.06 25.84 16.18
C PRO A 136 -25.67 26.27 14.74
N ALA A 137 -24.60 25.65 14.21
CA ALA A 137 -23.86 26.00 12.99
C ALA A 137 -24.63 25.92 11.64
N HIS A 138 -25.88 25.45 11.62
CA HIS A 138 -26.65 25.33 10.37
C HIS A 138 -27.17 26.67 9.80
N ALA A 139 -27.09 27.80 10.54
CA ALA A 139 -27.71 29.07 10.14
C ALA A 139 -26.81 30.05 9.33
N ALA A 140 -25.54 29.74 9.12
CA ALA A 140 -24.57 30.71 8.58
C ALA A 140 -24.51 30.81 7.03
N CYS A 141 -25.19 29.92 6.29
CA CYS A 141 -24.98 29.80 4.84
C CYS A 141 -26.07 30.42 3.94
N ALA A 142 -27.17 30.96 4.48
CA ALA A 142 -28.38 31.24 3.69
C ALA A 142 -28.45 32.60 2.94
N GLY A 143 -27.34 33.29 2.64
CA GLY A 143 -27.44 34.64 2.05
C GLY A 143 -26.28 35.14 1.17
N HIS A 144 -25.26 34.33 0.91
CA HIS A 144 -24.01 34.81 0.28
C HIS A 144 -23.57 34.03 -0.97
N CYS A 145 -24.41 33.15 -1.53
CA CYS A 145 -24.05 32.42 -2.74
C CYS A 145 -24.58 33.13 -4.02
N PRO A 146 -23.71 33.62 -4.93
CA PRO A 146 -24.13 34.21 -6.20
C PRO A 146 -24.68 33.14 -7.17
N PRO A 147 -25.61 33.49 -8.10
CA PRO A 147 -26.44 32.54 -8.86
C PRO A 147 -25.71 31.65 -9.89
N ALA A 148 -24.37 31.64 -9.90
CA ALA A 148 -23.55 30.89 -10.87
C ALA A 148 -22.52 29.92 -10.25
N LEU A 149 -22.46 29.77 -8.92
CA LEU A 149 -21.55 28.80 -8.27
C LEU A 149 -22.28 28.00 -7.19
N ARG A 150 -22.11 26.67 -7.25
CA ARG A 150 -22.87 25.64 -6.50
C ARG A 150 -22.41 25.51 -5.04
N CYS A 151 -23.32 25.07 -4.17
CA CYS A 151 -22.99 24.25 -2.99
C CYS A 151 -24.14 23.24 -2.76
N PRO A 152 -23.92 21.92 -2.78
CA PRO A 152 -24.99 20.92 -2.57
C PRO A 152 -25.48 20.86 -1.12
N HIS A 153 -24.79 21.54 -0.20
CA HIS A 153 -25.15 21.59 1.22
C HIS A 153 -26.10 22.74 1.59
N CYS A 154 -26.36 23.64 0.65
CA CYS A 154 -27.31 24.74 0.78
C CYS A 154 -28.42 24.47 -0.25
N GLY A 155 -29.41 23.67 0.13
CA GLY A 155 -30.68 23.59 -0.60
C GLY A 155 -31.46 24.88 -0.48
#